data_AF-A0A6J5K4P8-F1
#
_entry.id   AF-A0A6J5K4P8-F1
#
_cell.length_a   1.000
_cell.length_b   1.000
_cell.length_c   1.000
_cell.angle_alpha   90.00
_cell.angle_beta   90.00
_cell.angle_gamma   90.00
#
_symmetry.space_group_name_H-M   'P 1'
#
loop_
_entity.id
_entity.type
_entity.pdbx_description
1 polymer ?
#
loop_
_entity_poly.entity_id
_entity_poly.type
_entity_poly.pdbx_seq_one_letter_code
_entity_poly.pdbx_strand_id
1 'polypeptide(L)' 'MCKARNTGVCLTVNPVRPGGAYGYVDIGGWIGGQAEFVTIPFADFNFLKFPDRDRAMAKIRELSCLSDILPTGYHEP' A
#
# COMPACT_ATOMS: atom_id res chain seq x y z
N MET A 1 -15.73 0.71 -4.74
CA MET A 1 -14.93 -0.43 -5.23
C MET A 1 -14.19 -1.17 -4.12
N CYS A 2 -13.60 -0.50 -3.11
CA CYS A 2 -12.86 -1.18 -2.02
C CYS A 2 -13.65 -2.28 -1.28
N LYS A 3 -14.95 -2.06 -1.01
CA LYS A 3 -15.82 -3.10 -0.41
C LYS A 3 -15.95 -4.37 -1.27
N ALA A 4 -15.75 -4.25 -2.58
CA ALA A 4 -15.72 -5.36 -3.53
C ALA A 4 -14.27 -5.84 -3.80
N ARG A 5 -13.31 -5.51 -2.92
CA ARG A 5 -11.88 -5.87 -2.98
C ARG A 5 -11.08 -5.26 -4.14
N ASN A 6 -11.67 -4.39 -4.94
CA ASN A 6 -10.97 -3.61 -5.97
C ASN A 6 -10.31 -2.37 -5.33
N THR A 7 -9.23 -2.58 -4.57
CA THR A 7 -8.57 -1.52 -3.77
C THR A 7 -7.72 -0.56 -4.60
N GLY A 8 -7.10 -1.03 -5.69
CA GLY A 8 -6.31 -0.18 -6.61
C GLY A 8 -7.10 0.93 -7.30
N VAL A 9 -8.43 0.84 -7.30
CA VAL A 9 -9.36 1.81 -7.91
C VAL A 9 -10.34 2.38 -6.88
N CYS A 10 -9.82 2.74 -5.70
CA CYS A 10 -10.59 3.40 -4.66
C CYS A 10 -11.23 4.70 -5.15
N LEU A 11 -12.52 4.92 -4.86
CA LEU A 11 -13.30 6.03 -5.41
C LEU A 11 -13.21 7.34 -4.59
N THR A 12 -12.57 7.32 -3.41
CA THR A 12 -12.69 8.41 -2.43
C THR A 12 -11.35 9.01 -1.99
N VAL A 13 -10.22 8.42 -2.36
CA VAL A 13 -8.88 8.84 -1.90
C VAL A 13 -8.18 9.81 -2.84
N ASN A 14 -8.80 10.11 -3.98
CA ASN A 14 -8.29 11.03 -4.99
C ASN A 14 -9.48 11.80 -5.58
N PRO A 15 -9.48 13.15 -5.55
CA PRO A 15 -10.60 13.96 -6.02
C PRO A 15 -10.72 13.99 -7.55
N VAL A 16 -9.68 13.61 -8.30
CA VAL A 16 -9.63 13.75 -9.76
C VAL A 16 -10.07 12.47 -10.48
N ARG A 17 -9.68 11.29 -9.97
CA ARG A 17 -9.97 9.98 -10.58
C ARG A 17 -9.87 8.85 -9.56
N PRO A 18 -10.46 7.66 -9.82
CA PRO A 18 -10.27 6.48 -8.97
C PRO A 18 -8.79 6.09 -8.82
N GLY A 19 -8.42 5.63 -7.62
CA GLY A 19 -7.07 5.16 -7.28
C GLY A 19 -6.30 6.12 -6.37
N GLY A 20 -5.44 5.57 -5.52
CA GLY A 20 -4.61 6.29 -4.54
C GLY A 20 -3.25 5.59 -4.38
N ALA A 21 -2.16 6.34 -4.30
CA ALA A 21 -0.79 5.83 -4.19
C ALA A 21 0.12 6.92 -3.60
N TYR A 22 1.10 6.50 -2.81
CA TYR A 22 2.06 7.39 -2.16
C TYR A 22 3.17 7.81 -3.13
N GLY A 23 3.45 9.10 -3.21
CA GLY A 23 4.55 9.64 -4.01
C GLY A 23 4.39 9.44 -5.53
N TYR A 24 3.15 9.28 -6.01
CA TYR A 24 2.86 8.97 -7.41
C TYR A 24 2.07 10.09 -8.09
N VAL A 25 2.46 10.41 -9.32
CA VAL A 25 1.82 11.46 -10.13
C VAL A 25 0.34 11.17 -10.39
N ASP A 26 -0.52 12.18 -10.24
CA ASP A 26 -1.96 12.13 -10.55
C ASP A 26 -2.80 11.08 -9.78
N ILE A 27 -2.28 10.52 -8.69
CA ILE A 27 -2.95 9.47 -7.90
C ILE A 27 -3.17 9.95 -6.43
N GLY A 28 -3.81 11.11 -6.28
CA GLY A 28 -4.36 11.58 -5.00
C GLY A 28 -3.46 12.47 -4.12
N GLY A 29 -2.23 12.77 -4.56
CA GLY A 29 -1.35 13.73 -3.86
C GLY A 29 -0.81 13.24 -2.51
N TRP A 30 -0.85 11.93 -2.24
CA TRP A 30 -0.34 11.35 -1.00
C TRP A 30 1.19 11.42 -0.96
N ILE A 31 1.75 11.85 0.18
CA ILE A 31 3.19 12.00 0.37
C ILE A 31 3.90 10.63 0.28
N GLY A 32 5.03 10.59 -0.44
CA GLY A 32 5.84 9.37 -0.62
C GLY A 32 6.55 8.90 0.66
N GLY A 33 6.85 7.60 0.72
CA GLY A 33 7.43 6.95 1.91
C GLY A 33 8.95 6.84 1.94
N GLN A 34 9.68 7.36 0.94
CA GLN A 34 11.15 7.44 0.99
C GLN A 34 11.59 8.59 1.90
N ALA A 35 11.30 8.45 3.18
CA ALA A 35 11.50 9.43 4.25
C ALA A 35 11.63 8.70 5.59
N GLU A 36 12.04 9.42 6.64
CA GLU A 36 12.10 8.85 8.00
C GLU A 36 10.70 8.57 8.57
N PHE A 37 9.70 9.33 8.14
CA PHE A 37 8.32 9.20 8.59
C PHE A 37 7.34 9.38 7.42
N VAL A 38 6.22 8.65 7.47
CA VAL A 38 5.13 8.75 6.49
C VAL A 38 3.78 8.60 7.20
N THR A 39 2.77 9.35 6.75
CA THR A 39 1.39 9.19 7.24
C THR A 39 0.65 8.20 6.36
N ILE A 40 0.01 7.21 6.98
CA ILE A 40 -0.79 6.19 6.28
C ILE A 40 -2.26 6.32 6.71
N PRO A 41 -3.17 6.79 5.84
CA PRO A 41 -4.59 6.90 6.15
C PRO A 41 -5.27 5.51 6.18
N PHE A 42 -6.41 5.42 6.88
CA PHE A 42 -7.24 4.21 6.96
C PHE A 42 -6.44 2.96 7.39
N ALA A 43 -5.60 3.12 8.41
CA ALA A 43 -4.65 2.09 8.88
C ALA A 43 -5.31 0.72 9.16
N ASP A 44 -6.50 0.71 9.78
CA ASP A 44 -7.25 -0.52 10.06
C ASP A 44 -7.65 -1.31 8.80
N PHE A 45 -7.71 -0.64 7.65
CA PHE A 45 -8.03 -1.26 6.35
C PHE A 45 -6.78 -1.60 5.54
N ASN A 46 -5.76 -0.74 5.56
CA ASN A 46 -4.60 -0.86 4.67
C ASN A 46 -3.44 -1.69 5.26
N PHE A 47 -3.24 -1.71 6.58
CA PHE A 47 -2.08 -2.35 7.17
C PHE A 47 -2.20 -3.88 7.24
N LEU A 48 -1.17 -4.55 6.73
CA LEU A 48 -0.92 -5.97 6.99
C LEU A 48 -0.03 -6.11 8.24
N LYS A 49 -0.63 -6.49 9.37
CA LYS A 49 0.12 -6.72 10.61
C LYS A 49 0.88 -8.06 10.54
N PHE A 50 2.18 -8.03 10.80
CA PHE A 50 2.93 -9.25 11.08
C PHE A 50 2.79 -9.63 12.57
N PRO A 51 2.38 -10.87 12.89
CA PRO A 51 2.05 -11.26 14.26
C PRO A 51 3.30 -11.46 15.15
N ASP A 52 4.45 -11.79 14.55
CA ASP A 52 5.71 -12.05 15.23
C ASP A 52 6.78 -11.12 14.68
N ARG A 53 7.32 -10.26 15.53
CA ARG A 53 8.30 -9.24 15.15
C ARG A 53 9.64 -9.86 14.76
N ASP A 54 10.14 -10.83 15.51
CA ASP A 54 11.49 -11.36 15.31
C ASP A 54 11.55 -12.21 14.04
N ARG A 55 10.51 -13.00 13.78
CA ARG A 55 10.36 -13.72 12.51
C ARG A 55 10.22 -12.78 11.31
N ALA A 56 9.51 -11.67 11.46
CA ALA A 56 9.37 -10.68 10.40
C ALA A 56 10.70 -9.97 10.13
N MET A 57 11.42 -9.54 11.17
CA MET A 57 12.71 -8.86 11.02
C MET A 57 13.78 -9.77 10.41
N ALA A 58 13.77 -11.07 10.72
CA ALA A 58 14.66 -12.05 10.07
C ALA A 58 14.45 -12.15 8.56
N LYS A 59 13.27 -11.78 8.05
CA LYS A 59 12.89 -11.84 6.63
C LYS A 59 12.59 -10.47 6.01
N ILE A 60 13.05 -9.38 6.63
CA ILE A 60 12.60 -8.03 6.25
C ILE A 60 12.83 -7.68 4.78
N ARG A 61 13.90 -8.20 4.16
CA ARG A 61 14.20 -8.00 2.72
C ARG A 61 13.18 -8.66 1.80
N GLU A 62 12.65 -9.82 2.19
CA GLU A 62 11.59 -10.52 1.46
C GLU A 62 10.25 -9.83 1.73
N LEU A 63 9.97 -9.53 3.00
CA LEU A 63 8.70 -8.92 3.41
C LEU A 63 8.55 -7.49 2.91
N SER A 64 9.65 -6.75 2.68
CA SER A 64 9.59 -5.43 2.06
C SER A 64 9.02 -5.46 0.64
N CYS A 65 9.08 -6.60 -0.06
CA CYS A 65 8.50 -6.75 -1.38
C CYS A 65 6.96 -6.85 -1.35
N LEU A 66 6.36 -7.12 -0.18
CA LEU A 66 4.90 -7.23 -0.02
C LEU A 66 4.16 -5.89 -0.14
N SER A 67 4.87 -4.76 -0.06
CA SER A 67 4.25 -3.45 -0.20
C SER A 67 3.83 -3.12 -1.64
N ASP A 68 4.44 -3.78 -2.63
CA ASP A 68 4.17 -3.53 -4.05
C ASP A 68 4.60 -4.73 -4.92
N ILE A 69 5.91 -4.88 -5.16
CA ILE A 69 6.41 -5.64 -6.32
C ILE A 69 6.03 -7.12 -6.32
N LEU A 70 5.98 -7.77 -5.14
CA LEU A 70 5.61 -9.18 -5.06
C LEU A 70 4.10 -9.39 -5.34
N PRO A 71 3.16 -8.68 -4.67
CA PRO A 71 1.76 -8.71 -5.05
C PRO A 71 1.48 -8.28 -6.48
N THR A 72 2.17 -7.25 -6.99
CA THR A 72 2.02 -6.79 -8.37
C THR A 72 2.38 -7.91 -9.36
N GLY A 73 3.55 -8.54 -9.19
CA GLY A 73 3.95 -9.67 -10.04
C GLY A 73 3.09 -10.93 -9.88
N TYR A 74 2.45 -11.13 -8.72
CA TYR A 74 1.50 -12.23 -8.50
C TYR A 74 0.11 -11.94 -9.09
N HIS A 75 -0.27 -10.67 -9.23
CA HIS A 75 -1.58 -10.26 -9.72
C HIS A 75 -1.71 -10.34 -11.25
N GLU A 76 -0.60 -10.13 -11.96
CA GLU A 76 -0.52 -10.29 -13.41
C GLU A 76 -0.73 -11.77 -13.83
N PRO A 77 -1.19 -12.05 -15.06
CA PRO A 77 -1.34 -13.41 -15.60
C PRO A 77 -0.05 -14.22 -15.69
#